data_AF-A0A897MWC1-F1
#
_entry.id   AF-A0A897MWC1-F1
#
_cell.length_a   1.000
_cell.length_b   1.000
_cell.length_c   1.000
_cell.angle_alpha   90.00
_cell.angle_beta   90.00
_cell.angle_gamma   90.00
#
_symmetry.space_group_name_H-M   'P 1'
#
loop_
_entity.id
_entity.type
_entity.pdbx_description
1 polymer ?
#
loop_
_entity_poly.entity_id
_entity_poly.type
_entity_poly.pdbx_seq_one_letter_code
_entity_poly.pdbx_strand_id
1 'polypeptide(L)' 'MCPMPTCDHCNAHVSERFERVFADEYGRIFACPSCSANAGIAEAARLRAQQA' A
#
# COMPACT_ATOMS: atom_id res chain seq x y z
N MET A 1 3.03 22.62 -7.63
CA MET A 1 2.15 21.53 -7.16
C MET A 1 3.01 20.29 -7.06
N CYS A 2 3.47 19.89 -5.86
CA CYS A 2 4.05 18.55 -5.71
C CYS A 2 2.96 17.53 -6.05
N PRO A 3 3.27 16.46 -6.80
CA PRO A 3 2.32 15.38 -7.03
C PRO A 3 1.83 14.84 -5.69
N MET A 4 0.52 14.68 -5.58
CA MET A 4 -0.11 14.13 -4.39
C MET A 4 -0.01 12.60 -4.47
N PRO A 5 0.81 11.93 -3.64
CA PRO A 5 0.99 10.50 -3.81
C PRO A 5 -0.30 9.74 -3.52
N THR A 6 -0.51 8.66 -4.27
CA THR A 6 -1.70 7.82 -4.21
C THR A 6 -1.33 6.37 -4.00
N CYS A 7 -2.22 5.65 -3.31
CA CYS A 7 -2.11 4.21 -3.14
C CYS A 7 -2.47 3.47 -4.43
N ASP A 8 -1.61 2.59 -4.92
CA ASP A 8 -1.90 1.78 -6.12
C ASP A 8 -3.01 0.74 -5.88
N HIS A 9 -3.29 0.38 -4.62
CA HIS A 9 -4.31 -0.61 -4.29
C HIS A 9 -5.75 -0.04 -4.26
N CYS A 10 -5.93 1.18 -3.77
CA CYS A 10 -7.26 1.77 -3.57
C CYS A 10 -7.40 3.19 -4.15
N ASN A 11 -6.35 3.71 -4.77
CA ASN A 11 -6.25 5.05 -5.33
C ASN A 11 -6.52 6.18 -4.31
N ALA A 12 -6.47 5.88 -3.01
CA ALA A 12 -6.61 6.86 -1.96
C ALA A 12 -5.37 7.75 -1.87
N HIS A 13 -5.59 9.02 -1.54
CA HIS A 13 -4.50 9.96 -1.30
C HIS A 13 -3.72 9.58 -0.03
N VAL A 14 -2.40 9.67 -0.12
CA VAL A 14 -1.48 9.43 0.99
C VAL A 14 -0.52 10.61 1.13
N SER A 15 -0.04 10.84 2.34
CA SER A 15 0.87 11.96 2.59
C SER A 15 2.27 11.69 2.01
N GLU A 16 2.96 12.72 1.56
CA GLU A 16 4.37 12.65 1.09
C GLU A 16 5.31 12.05 2.16
N ARG A 17 5.01 12.28 3.45
CA ARG A 17 5.77 11.66 4.56
C ARG A 17 5.62 10.14 4.62
N PHE A 18 4.48 9.62 4.16
CA PHE A 18 4.21 8.19 4.09
C PHE A 18 4.92 7.57 2.88
N GLU A 19 4.85 8.22 1.72
CA GLU A 19 5.62 7.85 0.52
C GLU A 19 7.10 7.64 0.87
N ARG A 20 7.71 8.60 1.57
CA ARG A 20 9.14 8.56 1.88
C ARG A 20 9.62 7.34 2.68
N VAL A 21 8.70 6.62 3.34
CA VAL A 21 9.01 5.44 4.18
C VAL A 21 8.54 4.15 3.51
N PHE A 22 7.43 4.19 2.78
CA PHE A 22 6.72 3.01 2.28
C PHE A 22 6.71 2.89 0.75
N ALA A 23 7.20 3.89 0.03
CA ALA A 23 7.35 3.81 -1.41
C ALA A 23 8.57 2.97 -1.80
N ASP A 24 8.50 2.34 -2.97
CA ASP A 24 9.64 1.66 -3.57
C ASP A 24 10.66 2.65 -4.17
N GLU A 25 11.71 2.11 -4.79
CA GLU A 25 12.75 2.87 -5.50
C GLU A 25 12.21 3.77 -6.63
N TYR A 26 10.99 3.48 -7.12
CA TYR A 26 10.28 4.24 -8.15
C TYR A 26 9.24 5.21 -7.57
N GLY A 27 9.10 5.30 -6.23
CA GLY A 27 8.11 6.14 -5.57
C GLY A 27 6.70 5.52 -5.53
N ARG A 28 6.54 4.22 -5.82
CA ARG A 28 5.21 3.58 -5.83
C ARG A 28 4.79 3.11 -4.46
N ILE A 29 3.54 3.40 -4.11
CA ILE A 29 2.95 3.03 -2.82
C ILE A 29 1.93 1.93 -3.05
N PHE A 30 2.33 0.70 -2.75
CA PHE A 30 1.48 -0.47 -2.92
C PHE A 30 0.30 -0.53 -1.94
N ALA A 31 0.40 0.13 -0.78
CA ALA A 31 -0.68 0.19 0.21
C ALA A 31 -0.61 1.47 1.07
N CYS A 32 -1.73 2.21 1.19
CA CYS A 32 -1.90 3.33 2.13
C CYS A 32 -2.01 2.83 3.58
N PRO A 33 -1.98 3.69 4.63
CA PRO A 33 -2.15 3.27 6.02
C PRO A 33 -3.41 2.43 6.28
N SER A 34 -4.53 2.78 5.64
CA SER A 34 -5.79 2.05 5.75
C SER A 34 -5.71 0.68 5.08
N CYS A 35 -4.96 0.58 3.99
CA CYS A 35 -4.74 -0.68 3.29
C CYS A 35 -3.60 -1.49 3.92
N SER A 36 -2.57 -0.89 4.51
CA SER A 36 -1.38 -1.57 5.03
C SER A 36 -1.69 -2.37 6.28
N ALA A 37 -2.62 -1.87 7.11
CA ALA A 37 -3.23 -2.65 8.19
C ALA A 37 -3.88 -3.95 7.69
N ASN A 38 -4.38 -3.95 6.45
CA ASN A 38 -5.05 -5.09 5.83
C ASN A 38 -4.22 -5.80 4.74
N ALA A 39 -3.12 -5.23 4.26
CA ALA A 39 -2.36 -5.74 3.12
C ALA A 39 -1.55 -6.97 3.52
N GLY A 40 -0.95 -6.95 4.72
CA GLY A 40 -0.33 -8.13 5.32
C GLY A 40 -1.34 -9.23 5.65
N ILE A 41 -2.59 -8.85 5.98
CA ILE A 41 -3.69 -9.79 6.27
C ILE A 41 -4.22 -10.40 4.97
N ALA A 42 -4.35 -9.62 3.91
CA ALA A 42 -4.81 -10.08 2.60
C ALA A 42 -3.83 -11.08 1.97
N GLU A 43 -2.52 -10.83 2.08
CA GLU A 43 -1.52 -11.79 1.61
C GLU A 43 -1.54 -13.08 2.44
N ALA A 44 -1.59 -12.96 3.77
CA ALA A 44 -1.73 -14.12 4.64
C ALA A 44 -3.02 -14.91 4.34
N ALA A 45 -4.16 -14.25 4.15
CA ALA A 45 -5.43 -14.89 3.81
C ALA A 45 -5.39 -15.60 2.45
N ARG A 46 -4.72 -15.01 1.44
CA ARG A 46 -4.49 -15.66 0.14
C ARG A 46 -3.65 -16.92 0.29
N LEU A 47 -2.55 -16.86 1.03
CA LEU A 47 -1.70 -18.03 1.31
C LEU A 47 -2.48 -19.13 2.03
N ARG A 48 -3.36 -18.78 2.97
CA ARG A 48 -4.22 -19.76 3.67
C ARG A 48 -5.27 -20.37 2.75
N ALA A 49 -5.90 -19.57 1.90
CA ALA A 49 -6.89 -20.07 0.93
C ALA A 49 -6.27 -21.00 -0.13
N GLN A 50 -4.99 -20.81 -0.48
CA GLN A 50 -4.26 -21.68 -1.39
C GLN A 50 -3.78 -23.00 -0.75
N GLN A 51 -3.77 -23.08 0.58
CA GLN A 51 -3.37 -24.27 1.35
C GLN A 51 -4.56 -25.11 1.81
N ALA A 52 -5.79 -24.76 1.41
CA ALA A 52 -7.04 -25.42 1.80
C ALA A 52 -7.56 -26.36 0.71
#